data_AF-A0A2K1JGA6-F1
#
_entry.id   AF-A0A2K1JGA6-F1
#
_cell.length_a   1.000
_cell.length_b   1.000
_cell.length_c   1.000
_cell.angle_alpha   90.00
_cell.angle_beta   90.00
_cell.angle_gamma   90.00
#
_symmetry.space_group_name_H-M   'P 1'
#
loop_
_entity.id
_entity.type
_entity.pdbx_description
1 polymer ?
#
loop_
_entity_poly.entity_id
_entity_poly.type
_entity_poly.pdbx_seq_one_letter_code
_entity_poly.pdbx_strand_id
1 'polypeptide(L)'
;MANARTLQVLLLGLVSSAVIFNSVNVQATSLLFAFGDSYADVGNTLKGISPAWRYPYGITWPLHDPAGRFSDGKISTDWIADLLGLPLYPPPYLYTAGENISYGVNFAVGGSGVFKVLSNVSLDVQVDNFELFLRTDPYSKAALENSVTYVSVGGNDYLAFRGTTEAERLLYIERVIRGIQANLQRLYDLGLRHVMVANIPQPDCLPLFTEKNNWTNCTGETGPLINIHNSFLLVAVENINARNPGARFIILDHYSAFSRLLSEADEQGFTDGLKPCCTGTTNTTKCGDVDASGKWLYTVCKHRGRALFWDSEHPTMWAWHYIIDLYTKQPNYILLAGVPTLRDWLQNNNAAPEPTAALMSQPGSDLLSVAGQVQTALNCLLDKPNYSEALGVLQSFSLEAVLAENLGEDVTVFIPSNDAFAATDQAFIDGVFSMNKVNDVAAYHVANGYFDYNTIATVRPSFVISVTGEQLPIYYPLKGVFVGLGSQAEVVDPDLCVMPDEMVIHGIDHILMPHNF
;
A
#
# COMPACT_ATOMS: atom_id res chain seq x y z
N MET A 1 50.02 2.45 49.42
CA MET A 1 50.00 2.87 48.00
C MET A 1 48.82 2.22 47.31
N ALA A 2 47.62 2.75 47.59
CA ALA A 2 46.36 2.35 46.99
C ALA A 2 45.52 3.62 46.85
N ASN A 3 44.65 3.65 45.83
CA ASN A 3 43.59 4.65 45.62
C ASN A 3 43.93 5.93 44.84
N ALA A 4 44.39 5.76 43.59
CA ALA A 4 44.27 6.83 42.58
C ALA A 4 43.80 6.33 41.19
N ARG A 5 43.37 5.07 41.05
CA ARG A 5 42.90 4.51 39.77
C ARG A 5 41.40 4.20 39.69
N THR A 6 40.64 4.48 40.75
CA THR A 6 39.20 4.20 40.80
C THR A 6 38.30 5.40 40.46
N LEU A 7 38.89 6.59 40.19
CA LEU A 7 38.14 7.83 39.94
C LEU A 7 38.14 8.30 38.48
N GLN A 8 38.76 7.56 37.55
CA GLN A 8 38.71 7.87 36.11
C GLN A 8 37.72 7.01 35.32
N VAL A 9 37.11 5.99 35.93
CA VAL A 9 36.06 5.15 35.28
C VAL A 9 34.65 5.71 35.52
N LEU A 10 34.49 6.65 36.45
CA LEU A 10 33.19 7.26 36.79
C LEU A 10 32.88 8.59 36.08
N LEU A 11 33.79 9.11 35.25
CA LEU A 11 33.56 10.31 34.42
C LEU A 11 33.47 10.05 32.91
N LEU A 12 33.60 8.80 32.46
CA LEU A 12 33.43 8.39 31.06
C LEU A 12 32.11 7.63 30.81
N GLY A 13 31.25 7.50 31.82
CA GLY A 13 29.97 6.77 31.75
C GLY A 13 28.71 7.64 31.60
N LEU A 14 28.85 8.93 31.28
CA LEU A 14 27.72 9.86 31.10
C LEU A 14 27.68 10.55 29.73
N VAL A 15 28.40 10.02 28.73
CA VAL A 15 28.33 10.52 27.35
C VAL A 15 28.23 9.36 26.37
N SER A 16 26.99 8.91 26.12
CA SER A 16 26.52 8.29 24.86
C SER A 16 25.29 7.42 25.12
N SER A 17 24.14 8.06 25.28
CA SER A 17 22.85 7.59 24.76
C SER A 17 21.86 8.75 24.72
N ALA A 18 22.34 9.95 24.40
CA ALA A 18 21.53 10.87 23.63
C ALA A 18 21.81 10.47 22.19
N VAL A 19 21.02 9.55 21.65
CA VAL A 19 20.80 9.57 20.21
C VAL A 19 20.30 10.97 19.97
N ILE A 20 21.14 11.80 19.36
CA ILE A 20 20.75 13.08 18.83
C ILE A 20 19.74 12.71 17.74
N PHE A 21 18.47 12.63 18.12
CA PHE A 21 17.41 12.97 17.19
C PHE A 21 17.81 14.36 16.72
N ASN A 22 18.30 14.47 15.49
CA ASN A 22 18.26 15.75 14.81
C ASN A 22 16.79 16.13 14.84
N SER A 23 16.42 16.96 15.80
CA SER A 23 15.10 17.56 15.90
C SER A 23 14.89 18.27 14.59
N VAL A 24 14.08 17.65 13.73
CA VAL A 24 13.70 18.20 12.45
C VAL A 24 13.01 19.51 12.78
N ASN A 25 13.57 20.63 12.31
CA ASN A 25 12.91 21.92 12.41
C ASN A 25 11.82 21.95 11.32
N VAL A 26 10.81 21.10 11.47
CA VAL A 26 9.59 21.15 10.68
C VAL A 26 8.94 22.48 11.05
N GLN A 27 8.57 23.29 10.06
CA GLN A 27 7.63 24.38 10.27
C GLN A 27 6.30 23.72 10.69
N ALA A 28 6.13 23.48 11.99
CA ALA A 28 5.36 22.38 12.55
C ALA A 28 3.90 22.33 12.06
N THR A 29 3.60 21.33 11.22
CA THR A 29 2.27 20.73 11.20
C THR A 29 2.03 20.15 12.59
N SER A 30 1.15 20.79 13.37
CA SER A 30 0.94 20.47 14.79
C SER A 30 -0.27 19.58 15.04
N LEU A 31 -1.02 19.25 13.99
CA LEU A 31 -2.25 18.47 14.06
C LEU A 31 -2.07 17.15 13.32
N LEU A 32 -2.37 16.05 14.00
CA LEU A 32 -2.53 14.73 13.42
C LEU A 32 -3.97 14.26 13.57
N PHE A 33 -4.63 14.01 12.45
CA PHE A 33 -5.89 13.27 12.42
C PHE A 33 -5.64 11.83 11.98
N ALA A 34 -6.44 10.90 12.49
CA ALA A 34 -6.34 9.50 12.11
C ALA A 34 -7.71 8.88 11.90
N PHE A 35 -7.84 8.06 10.87
CA PHE A 35 -9.05 7.34 10.49
C PHE A 35 -8.66 5.90 10.15
N GLY A 36 -9.60 4.97 10.30
CA GLY A 36 -9.36 3.59 9.95
C GLY A 36 -9.72 2.57 11.02
N ASP A 37 -8.91 1.52 11.09
CA ASP A 37 -9.15 0.32 11.88
C ASP A 37 -8.25 0.21 13.13
N SER A 38 -8.06 -1.01 13.62
CA SER A 38 -7.27 -1.32 14.80
C SER A 38 -5.78 -0.97 14.67
N TYR A 39 -5.26 -0.83 13.45
CA TYR A 39 -3.87 -0.39 13.24
C TYR A 39 -3.69 1.10 13.54
N ALA A 40 -4.78 1.87 13.51
CA ALA A 40 -4.79 3.29 13.84
C ALA A 40 -5.56 3.63 15.13
N ASP A 41 -6.33 2.70 15.72
CA ASP A 41 -7.18 2.97 16.88
C ASP A 41 -6.37 3.18 18.19
N VAL A 42 -6.48 4.39 18.75
CA VAL A 42 -5.87 4.80 20.03
C VAL A 42 -6.84 4.69 21.23
N GLY A 43 -7.96 3.99 21.08
CA GLY A 43 -8.89 3.67 22.15
C GLY A 43 -10.35 4.05 21.90
N ASN A 44 -10.77 4.36 20.68
CA ASN A 44 -12.18 4.55 20.35
C ASN A 44 -13.00 3.26 20.46
N THR A 45 -12.42 2.07 20.33
CA THR A 45 -13.15 0.85 20.65
C THR A 45 -13.48 0.81 22.15
N LEU A 46 -14.76 0.70 22.51
CA LEU A 46 -15.24 0.82 23.90
C LEU A 46 -14.56 -0.14 24.89
N LYS A 47 -14.25 0.36 26.09
CA LYS A 47 -13.61 -0.38 27.20
C LYS A 47 -14.29 -1.71 27.57
N GLY A 48 -15.63 -1.74 27.55
CA GLY A 48 -16.40 -2.93 27.90
C GLY A 48 -16.38 -4.04 26.84
N ILE A 49 -15.85 -3.77 25.65
CA ILE A 49 -15.88 -4.68 24.50
C ILE A 49 -14.44 -5.05 24.08
N SER A 50 -13.55 -4.05 23.97
CA SER A 50 -12.23 -4.28 23.39
C SER A 50 -11.26 -4.99 24.34
N PRO A 51 -10.52 -6.02 23.86
CA PRO A 51 -9.39 -6.56 24.61
C PRO A 51 -8.24 -5.56 24.75
N ALA A 52 -8.14 -4.55 23.88
CA ALA A 52 -7.09 -3.51 23.91
C ALA A 52 -7.07 -2.65 25.19
N TRP A 53 -8.17 -2.69 25.98
CA TRP A 53 -8.29 -2.04 27.29
C TRP A 53 -7.99 -2.97 28.47
N ARG A 54 -7.56 -4.22 28.20
CA ARG A 54 -7.27 -5.22 29.21
C ARG A 54 -5.79 -5.60 29.15
N TYR A 55 -5.18 -5.81 30.30
CA TYR A 55 -3.82 -6.35 30.37
C TYR A 55 -3.82 -7.75 29.70
N PRO A 56 -2.88 -8.05 28.79
CA PRO A 56 -1.53 -7.48 28.70
C PRO A 56 -1.33 -6.43 27.60
N TYR A 57 -2.38 -5.93 26.94
CA TYR A 57 -2.21 -4.83 25.96
C TYR A 57 -1.59 -3.60 26.65
N GLY A 58 -0.69 -2.90 25.96
CA GLY A 58 0.06 -1.78 26.52
C GLY A 58 1.19 -2.14 27.50
N ILE A 59 1.53 -3.42 27.70
CA ILE A 59 2.61 -3.83 28.62
C ILE A 59 4.00 -3.27 28.28
N THR A 60 4.26 -2.92 27.02
CA THR A 60 5.50 -2.31 26.53
C THR A 60 5.37 -0.77 26.42
N TRP A 61 4.16 -0.23 26.59
CA TRP A 61 3.94 1.22 26.68
C TRP A 61 4.71 1.81 27.88
N PRO A 62 5.16 3.08 27.84
CA PRO A 62 5.93 3.67 28.95
C PRO A 62 5.23 3.63 30.33
N LEU A 63 3.90 3.65 30.35
CA LEU A 63 3.11 3.54 31.59
C LEU A 63 2.78 2.08 31.96
N HIS A 64 3.14 1.11 31.11
CA HIS A 64 2.89 -0.32 31.29
C HIS A 64 1.41 -0.71 31.52
N ASP A 65 0.47 0.12 31.06
CA ASP A 65 -0.96 -0.04 31.23
C ASP A 65 -1.72 -0.08 29.89
N PRO A 66 -2.87 -0.78 29.82
CA PRO A 66 -3.71 -0.78 28.63
C PRO A 66 -4.25 0.61 28.29
N ALA A 67 -3.92 1.09 27.09
CA ALA A 67 -4.31 2.41 26.59
C ALA A 67 -5.25 2.33 25.37
N GLY A 68 -5.92 1.19 25.16
CA GLY A 68 -6.87 1.01 24.06
C GLY A 68 -6.24 0.73 22.70
N ARG A 69 -4.92 0.57 22.62
CA ARG A 69 -4.19 0.17 21.40
C ARG A 69 -4.20 -1.34 21.23
N PHE A 70 -4.43 -1.81 20.01
CA PHE A 70 -4.34 -3.23 19.65
C PHE A 70 -2.88 -3.66 19.46
N SER A 71 -2.05 -3.49 20.48
CA SER A 71 -0.64 -3.91 20.49
C SER A 71 -0.12 -4.02 21.93
N ASP A 72 1.11 -4.47 22.12
CA ASP A 72 1.79 -4.38 23.40
C ASP A 72 2.23 -2.95 23.75
N GLY A 73 2.20 -2.02 22.80
CA GLY A 73 2.57 -0.62 23.02
C GLY A 73 2.08 0.30 21.91
N LYS A 74 2.99 1.14 21.39
CA LYS A 74 2.72 2.09 20.30
C LYS A 74 2.31 1.38 19.01
N ILE A 75 1.27 1.90 18.38
CA ILE A 75 0.84 1.52 17.03
C ILE A 75 1.31 2.54 16.00
N SER A 76 1.00 2.34 14.71
CA SER A 76 1.47 3.21 13.62
C SER A 76 1.13 4.69 13.86
N THR A 77 -0.07 5.00 14.36
CA THR A 77 -0.48 6.38 14.64
C THR A 77 0.37 7.05 15.73
N ASP A 78 0.72 6.32 16.79
CA ASP A 78 1.55 6.86 17.87
C ASP A 78 2.98 7.15 17.36
N TRP A 79 3.53 6.26 16.52
CA TRP A 79 4.85 6.47 15.90
C TRP A 79 4.87 7.59 14.87
N ILE A 80 3.77 7.78 14.12
CA ILE A 80 3.61 8.95 13.23
C ILE A 80 3.56 10.24 14.05
N ALA A 81 2.85 10.25 15.19
CA ALA A 81 2.84 11.40 16.09
C ALA A 81 4.24 11.72 16.65
N ASP A 82 5.03 10.70 17.01
CA ASP A 82 6.43 10.89 17.41
C ASP A 82 7.27 11.49 16.28
N LEU A 83 7.09 11.01 15.04
CA LEU A 83 7.78 11.51 13.86
C LEU A 83 7.47 13.00 13.58
N LEU A 84 6.23 13.42 13.82
CA LEU A 84 5.80 14.81 13.73
C LEU A 84 6.30 15.66 14.90
N GLY A 85 6.87 15.04 15.95
CA GLY A 85 7.34 15.73 17.15
C GLY A 85 6.19 16.29 17.99
N LEU A 86 5.01 15.65 17.97
CA LEU A 86 3.86 16.12 18.74
C LEU A 86 4.15 16.02 20.25
N PRO A 87 3.87 17.09 21.03
CA PRO A 87 4.04 17.06 22.49
C PRO A 87 3.12 16.07 23.19
N LEU A 88 1.94 15.80 22.61
CA LEU A 88 0.95 14.84 23.09
C LEU A 88 0.33 14.10 21.89
N TYR A 89 -0.04 12.84 22.12
CA TYR A 89 -0.74 12.02 21.13
C TYR A 89 -2.19 12.50 20.96
N PRO A 90 -2.75 12.50 19.74
CA PRO A 90 -4.16 12.79 19.51
C PRO A 90 -5.07 11.88 20.36
N PRO A 91 -6.00 12.43 21.15
CA PRO A 91 -6.93 11.62 21.91
C PRO A 91 -7.93 10.90 20.98
N PRO A 92 -8.49 9.75 21.41
CA PRO A 92 -9.61 9.13 20.72
C PRO A 92 -10.84 10.04 20.76
N TYR A 93 -11.53 10.18 19.63
CA TYR A 93 -12.74 10.98 19.44
C TYR A 93 -13.78 10.79 20.56
N LEU A 94 -14.04 9.53 20.97
CA LEU A 94 -15.02 9.21 22.02
C LEU A 94 -14.67 9.77 23.40
N TYR A 95 -13.41 10.12 23.65
CA TYR A 95 -12.93 10.63 24.93
C TYR A 95 -12.30 12.02 24.79
N THR A 96 -12.73 12.81 23.81
CA THR A 96 -12.22 14.19 23.60
C THR A 96 -12.68 15.19 24.67
N ALA A 97 -13.76 14.89 25.41
CA ALA A 97 -14.28 15.77 26.44
C ALA A 97 -13.28 15.92 27.61
N GLY A 98 -12.71 17.12 27.77
CA GLY A 98 -11.72 17.42 28.81
C GLY A 98 -10.28 17.09 28.43
N GLU A 99 -10.05 16.56 27.23
CA GLU A 99 -8.72 16.25 26.70
C GLU A 99 -8.16 17.42 25.87
N ASN A 100 -6.83 17.44 25.71
CA ASN A 100 -6.17 18.42 24.87
C ASN A 100 -6.24 18.01 23.39
N ILE A 101 -7.12 18.66 22.64
CA ILE A 101 -7.29 18.45 21.20
C ILE A 101 -6.37 19.36 20.35
N SER A 102 -5.50 20.17 20.95
CA SER A 102 -4.63 21.10 20.19
C SER A 102 -3.62 20.40 19.27
N TYR A 103 -3.53 19.07 19.30
CA TYR A 103 -2.65 18.27 18.46
C TYR A 103 -3.39 17.32 17.51
N GLY A 104 -4.69 17.52 17.35
CA GLY A 104 -5.55 16.71 16.48
C GLY A 104 -6.38 15.69 17.27
N VAL A 105 -7.09 14.83 16.55
CA VAL A 105 -8.02 13.83 17.12
C VAL A 105 -7.98 12.55 16.28
N ASN A 106 -8.07 11.41 16.93
CA ASN A 106 -8.15 10.11 16.28
C ASN A 106 -9.59 9.60 16.21
N PHE A 107 -10.07 9.30 15.01
CA PHE A 107 -11.40 8.77 14.70
C PHE A 107 -11.40 7.28 14.31
N ALA A 108 -10.23 6.64 14.23
CA ALA A 108 -10.09 5.23 13.90
C ALA A 108 -10.71 4.33 14.96
N VAL A 109 -11.30 3.20 14.56
CA VAL A 109 -11.99 2.25 15.44
C VAL A 109 -11.62 0.82 15.05
N GLY A 110 -11.22 0.00 16.03
CA GLY A 110 -10.93 -1.42 15.83
C GLY A 110 -12.08 -2.17 15.13
N GLY A 111 -11.73 -2.97 14.12
CA GLY A 111 -12.70 -3.75 13.32
C GLY A 111 -13.42 -2.95 12.22
N SER A 112 -13.14 -1.65 12.06
CA SER A 112 -13.70 -0.85 10.98
C SER A 112 -13.21 -1.31 9.61
N GLY A 113 -14.13 -1.33 8.66
CA GLY A 113 -13.82 -1.40 7.24
C GLY A 113 -14.28 -0.13 6.51
N VAL A 114 -14.13 -0.13 5.20
CA VAL A 114 -14.83 0.80 4.31
C VAL A 114 -16.34 0.61 4.50
N PHE A 115 -16.78 -0.64 4.66
CA PHE A 115 -18.15 -0.99 4.99
C PHE A 115 -18.31 -1.37 6.46
N LYS A 116 -19.57 -1.48 6.91
CA LYS A 116 -19.92 -2.00 8.23
C LYS A 116 -19.74 -3.52 8.24
N VAL A 117 -18.59 -3.97 8.75
CA VAL A 117 -18.15 -5.36 8.72
C VAL A 117 -18.03 -5.96 10.13
N LEU A 118 -16.92 -5.73 10.81
CA LEU A 118 -16.66 -6.22 12.17
C LEU A 118 -16.96 -5.16 13.24
N SER A 119 -17.12 -3.91 12.83
CA SER A 119 -17.56 -2.78 13.63
C SER A 119 -18.76 -2.08 12.98
N ASN A 120 -19.61 -1.47 13.80
CA ASN A 120 -20.72 -0.63 13.33
C ASN A 120 -20.27 0.76 12.88
N VAL A 121 -19.02 1.12 13.14
CA VAL A 121 -18.41 2.39 12.73
C VAL A 121 -17.56 2.11 11.49
N SER A 122 -18.09 2.31 10.31
CA SER A 122 -17.35 2.24 9.03
C SER A 122 -16.61 3.55 8.74
N LEU A 123 -15.72 3.55 7.76
CA LEU A 123 -14.90 4.72 7.41
C LEU A 123 -15.76 5.98 7.16
N ASP A 124 -16.88 5.85 6.44
CA ASP A 124 -17.82 6.95 6.19
C ASP A 124 -18.38 7.54 7.48
N VAL A 125 -18.71 6.70 8.47
CA VAL A 125 -19.19 7.13 9.79
C VAL A 125 -18.09 7.87 10.57
N GLN A 126 -16.82 7.47 10.41
CA GLN A 126 -15.71 8.19 11.02
C GLN A 126 -15.53 9.58 10.40
N VAL A 127 -15.69 9.69 9.08
CA VAL A 127 -15.68 10.99 8.37
C VAL A 127 -16.90 11.84 8.76
N ASP A 128 -18.10 11.24 8.94
CA ASP A 128 -19.28 11.94 9.47
C ASP A 128 -19.03 12.50 10.87
N ASN A 129 -18.38 11.71 11.73
CA ASN A 129 -18.00 12.15 13.08
C ASN A 129 -16.99 13.30 13.04
N PHE A 130 -16.03 13.27 12.10
CA PHE A 130 -15.09 14.37 11.92
C PHE A 130 -15.80 15.64 11.42
N GLU A 131 -16.69 15.53 10.44
CA GLU A 131 -17.49 16.66 9.99
C GLU A 131 -18.32 17.26 11.14
N LEU A 132 -18.98 16.41 11.94
CA LEU A 132 -19.71 16.86 13.12
C LEU A 132 -18.80 17.53 14.14
N PHE A 133 -17.61 16.98 14.38
CA PHE A 133 -16.62 17.54 15.29
C PHE A 133 -16.18 18.94 14.85
N LEU A 134 -15.93 19.15 13.54
CA LEU A 134 -15.55 20.44 12.99
C LEU A 134 -16.64 21.51 13.11
N ARG A 135 -17.92 21.15 13.28
CA ARG A 135 -19.01 22.13 13.51
C ARG A 135 -18.88 22.85 14.86
N THR A 136 -18.06 22.34 15.77
CA THR A 136 -17.69 23.04 17.01
C THR A 136 -16.63 24.14 16.79
N ASP A 137 -16.20 24.32 15.54
CA ASP A 137 -15.15 25.22 15.08
C ASP A 137 -13.84 25.12 15.89
N PRO A 138 -13.31 23.90 16.13
CA PRO A 138 -12.15 23.72 16.99
C PRO A 138 -10.83 24.14 16.31
N TYR A 139 -10.82 24.29 14.98
CA TYR A 139 -9.62 24.59 14.19
C TYR A 139 -9.91 25.59 13.07
N SER A 140 -8.94 26.47 12.81
CA SER A 140 -9.00 27.34 11.64
C SER A 140 -8.80 26.55 10.35
N LYS A 141 -9.32 27.07 9.24
CA LYS A 141 -9.08 26.50 7.90
C LYS A 141 -7.59 26.28 7.60
N ALA A 142 -6.75 27.26 7.94
CA ALA A 142 -5.31 27.16 7.75
C ALA A 142 -4.67 26.05 8.60
N ALA A 143 -5.18 25.80 9.81
CA ALA A 143 -4.71 24.70 10.64
C ALA A 143 -5.09 23.33 10.03
N LEU A 144 -6.29 23.20 9.47
CA LEU A 144 -6.73 21.98 8.77
C LEU A 144 -5.92 21.74 7.49
N GLU A 145 -5.69 22.77 6.68
CA GLU A 145 -4.90 22.67 5.45
C GLU A 145 -3.44 22.24 5.74
N ASN A 146 -2.88 22.70 6.86
CA ASN A 146 -1.54 22.32 7.32
C ASN A 146 -1.54 21.13 8.28
N SER A 147 -2.66 20.43 8.48
CA SER A 147 -2.66 19.21 9.31
C SER A 147 -2.20 18.01 8.50
N VAL A 148 -1.70 16.98 9.20
CA VAL A 148 -1.38 15.68 8.64
C VAL A 148 -2.50 14.70 9.01
N THR A 149 -2.89 13.85 8.07
CA THR A 149 -3.92 12.84 8.27
C THR A 149 -3.38 11.46 7.96
N TYR A 150 -3.70 10.47 8.77
CA TYR A 150 -3.38 9.06 8.52
C TYR A 150 -4.66 8.24 8.35
N VAL A 151 -4.70 7.39 7.32
CA VAL A 151 -5.84 6.52 7.01
C VAL A 151 -5.35 5.07 6.87
N SER A 152 -5.87 4.14 7.67
CA SER A 152 -5.57 2.70 7.60
C SER A 152 -6.85 1.87 7.55
N VAL A 153 -7.23 1.34 6.40
CA VAL A 153 -8.52 0.67 6.24
C VAL A 153 -8.49 -0.36 5.12
N GLY A 154 -9.39 -1.35 5.18
CA GLY A 154 -9.61 -2.34 4.11
C GLY A 154 -9.38 -3.78 4.57
N GLY A 155 -8.45 -4.01 5.50
CA GLY A 155 -8.14 -5.36 6.00
C GLY A 155 -9.38 -6.09 6.54
N ASN A 156 -10.19 -5.40 7.34
CA ASN A 156 -11.43 -5.96 7.89
C ASN A 156 -12.50 -6.26 6.82
N ASP A 157 -12.54 -5.50 5.73
CA ASP A 157 -13.47 -5.75 4.62
C ASP A 157 -13.18 -7.12 3.98
N TYR A 158 -11.90 -7.45 3.78
CA TYR A 158 -11.48 -8.74 3.22
C TYR A 158 -11.60 -9.89 4.23
N LEU A 159 -11.31 -9.66 5.52
CA LEU A 159 -11.54 -10.65 6.57
C LEU A 159 -13.02 -11.04 6.71
N ALA A 160 -13.93 -10.08 6.52
CA ALA A 160 -15.37 -10.30 6.59
C ALA A 160 -15.98 -10.79 5.26
N PHE A 161 -15.25 -10.73 4.15
CA PHE A 161 -15.75 -11.12 2.85
C PHE A 161 -16.07 -12.62 2.79
N ARG A 162 -17.19 -12.98 2.14
CA ARG A 162 -17.68 -14.36 2.03
C ARG A 162 -17.95 -14.81 0.58
N GLY A 163 -17.66 -13.96 -0.41
CA GLY A 163 -17.80 -14.34 -1.81
C GLY A 163 -16.80 -15.42 -2.20
N THR A 164 -17.23 -16.32 -3.07
CA THR A 164 -16.46 -17.53 -3.41
C THR A 164 -15.91 -17.50 -4.82
N THR A 165 -16.51 -16.70 -5.71
CA THR A 165 -16.08 -16.58 -7.11
C THR A 165 -15.08 -15.45 -7.29
N GLU A 166 -14.28 -15.54 -8.34
CA GLU A 166 -13.32 -14.50 -8.72
C GLU A 166 -14.02 -13.19 -9.09
N ALA A 167 -15.11 -13.26 -9.86
CA ALA A 167 -15.91 -12.09 -10.21
C ALA A 167 -16.45 -11.34 -8.98
N GLU A 168 -16.96 -12.07 -7.97
CA GLU A 168 -17.40 -11.45 -6.71
C GLU A 168 -16.25 -10.76 -5.98
N ARG A 169 -15.05 -11.34 -5.99
CA ARG A 169 -13.86 -10.76 -5.36
C ARG A 169 -13.43 -9.47 -6.06
N LEU A 170 -13.36 -9.47 -7.39
CA LEU A 170 -12.99 -8.29 -8.17
C LEU A 170 -14.00 -7.14 -7.99
N LEU A 171 -15.30 -7.45 -8.07
CA LEU A 171 -16.37 -6.47 -7.80
C LEU A 171 -16.30 -5.93 -6.37
N TYR A 172 -15.94 -6.77 -5.39
CA TYR A 172 -15.77 -6.32 -4.02
C TYR A 172 -14.56 -5.41 -3.86
N ILE A 173 -13.42 -5.74 -4.48
CA ILE A 173 -12.22 -4.87 -4.50
C ILE A 173 -12.57 -3.51 -5.08
N GLU A 174 -13.23 -3.46 -6.25
CA GLU A 174 -13.66 -2.22 -6.87
C GLU A 174 -14.53 -1.37 -5.92
N ARG A 175 -15.50 -2.01 -5.25
CA ARG A 175 -16.38 -1.34 -4.29
C ARG A 175 -15.64 -0.79 -3.07
N VAL A 176 -14.69 -1.56 -2.51
CA VAL A 176 -13.83 -1.12 -1.40
C VAL A 176 -13.03 0.11 -1.83
N ILE A 177 -12.37 0.07 -2.99
CA ILE A 177 -11.56 1.19 -3.50
C ILE A 177 -12.41 2.44 -3.75
N ARG A 178 -13.58 2.29 -4.39
CA ARG A 178 -14.50 3.42 -4.59
C ARG A 178 -14.93 4.05 -3.26
N GLY A 179 -15.15 3.24 -2.23
CA GLY A 179 -15.49 3.72 -0.90
C GLY A 179 -14.33 4.44 -0.21
N ILE A 180 -13.09 3.97 -0.36
CA ILE A 180 -11.89 4.68 0.10
C ILE A 180 -11.77 6.01 -0.62
N GLN A 181 -11.79 6.01 -1.96
CA GLN A 181 -11.65 7.21 -2.78
C GLN A 181 -12.71 8.27 -2.44
N ALA A 182 -13.97 7.86 -2.27
CA ALA A 182 -15.05 8.77 -1.90
C ALA A 182 -14.80 9.43 -0.54
N ASN A 183 -14.35 8.67 0.47
CA ASN A 183 -14.07 9.23 1.79
C ASN A 183 -12.80 10.08 1.81
N LEU A 184 -11.77 9.75 1.04
CA LEU A 184 -10.60 10.60 0.85
C LEU A 184 -10.96 11.94 0.20
N GLN A 185 -11.85 11.94 -0.81
CA GLN A 185 -12.39 13.17 -1.38
C GLN A 185 -13.14 14.00 -0.33
N ARG A 186 -13.98 13.37 0.50
CA ARG A 186 -14.68 14.08 1.59
C ARG A 186 -13.70 14.70 2.60
N LEU A 187 -12.63 14.00 2.97
CA LEU A 187 -11.59 14.54 3.84
C LEU A 187 -10.90 15.77 3.20
N TYR A 188 -10.64 15.73 1.89
CA TYR A 188 -10.17 16.90 1.15
C TYR A 188 -11.18 18.05 1.20
N ASP A 189 -12.46 17.78 0.95
CA ASP A 189 -13.52 18.80 0.96
C ASP A 189 -13.67 19.44 2.36
N LEU A 190 -13.38 18.69 3.42
CA LEU A 190 -13.35 19.16 4.82
C LEU A 190 -12.07 19.94 5.18
N GLY A 191 -11.15 20.14 4.23
CA GLY A 191 -9.99 21.03 4.37
C GLY A 191 -8.65 20.32 4.58
N LEU A 192 -8.62 18.98 4.63
CA LEU A 192 -7.37 18.24 4.79
C LEU A 192 -6.60 18.21 3.46
N ARG A 193 -5.28 18.45 3.51
CA ARG A 193 -4.44 18.49 2.29
C ARG A 193 -3.34 17.44 2.30
N HIS A 194 -2.80 17.13 3.48
CA HIS A 194 -1.69 16.19 3.64
C HIS A 194 -2.24 14.89 4.22
N VAL A 195 -2.45 13.88 3.36
CA VAL A 195 -3.08 12.63 3.76
C VAL A 195 -2.19 11.44 3.39
N MET A 196 -1.87 10.63 4.39
CA MET A 196 -1.17 9.36 4.25
C MET A 196 -2.19 8.24 4.28
N VAL A 197 -2.24 7.43 3.23
CA VAL A 197 -3.14 6.28 3.14
C VAL A 197 -2.30 5.01 3.14
N ALA A 198 -2.51 4.13 4.09
CA ALA A 198 -1.84 2.83 4.09
C ALA A 198 -2.49 1.90 3.05
N ASN A 199 -1.67 1.23 2.25
CA ASN A 199 -2.13 0.07 1.49
C ASN A 199 -2.23 -1.16 2.41
N ILE A 200 -2.70 -2.30 1.89
CA ILE A 200 -2.93 -3.49 2.71
C ILE A 200 -1.66 -4.37 2.71
N PRO A 201 -1.10 -4.73 3.89
CA PRO A 201 0.00 -5.70 3.97
C PRO A 201 -0.48 -7.12 3.64
N GLN A 202 0.43 -8.06 3.37
CA GLN A 202 0.12 -9.47 3.09
C GLN A 202 -0.69 -10.13 4.24
N PRO A 203 -2.03 -10.29 4.12
CA PRO A 203 -2.85 -10.78 5.22
C PRO A 203 -2.58 -12.24 5.54
N ASP A 204 -2.20 -13.03 4.54
CA ASP A 204 -1.83 -14.45 4.63
C ASP A 204 -0.55 -14.70 5.45
N CYS A 205 0.19 -13.66 5.83
CA CYS A 205 1.28 -13.73 6.78
C CYS A 205 0.83 -13.51 8.24
N LEU A 206 -0.40 -13.04 8.48
CA LEU A 206 -0.89 -12.81 9.83
C LEU A 206 -1.02 -14.14 10.59
N PRO A 207 -0.78 -14.17 11.92
CA PRO A 207 -0.83 -15.41 12.68
C PRO A 207 -2.18 -16.14 12.64
N LEU A 208 -3.28 -15.40 12.43
CA LEU A 208 -4.62 -15.95 12.14
C LEU A 208 -4.60 -16.96 10.98
N PHE A 209 -3.85 -16.68 9.90
CA PHE A 209 -3.79 -17.55 8.73
C PHE A 209 -2.68 -18.60 8.85
N THR A 210 -1.56 -18.23 9.46
CA THR A 210 -0.38 -19.10 9.56
C THR A 210 -0.46 -20.08 10.73
N GLU A 211 -1.40 -19.94 11.66
CA GLU A 211 -1.64 -20.94 12.71
C GLU A 211 -1.84 -22.36 12.12
N LYS A 212 -2.51 -22.49 10.97
CA LYS A 212 -2.73 -23.77 10.29
C LYS A 212 -1.43 -24.47 9.85
N ASN A 213 -0.34 -23.72 9.68
CA ASN A 213 0.99 -24.23 9.38
C ASN A 213 1.97 -24.02 10.54
N ASN A 214 1.46 -23.87 11.76
CA ASN A 214 2.24 -23.68 12.99
C ASN A 214 3.15 -22.44 12.92
N TRP A 215 2.65 -21.36 12.31
CA TRP A 215 3.31 -20.06 12.17
C TRP A 215 4.66 -20.10 11.45
N THR A 216 4.82 -21.02 10.51
CA THR A 216 6.10 -21.23 9.83
C THR A 216 6.29 -20.31 8.64
N ASN A 217 5.29 -20.20 7.77
CA ASN A 217 5.36 -19.43 6.52
C ASN A 217 4.03 -18.72 6.25
N CYS A 218 4.05 -17.66 5.44
CA CYS A 218 2.83 -17.09 4.87
C CYS A 218 2.11 -18.13 3.99
N THR A 219 0.79 -18.02 3.88
CA THR A 219 0.00 -19.09 3.25
C THR A 219 -0.19 -18.90 1.75
N GLY A 220 0.10 -17.72 1.19
CA GLY A 220 -0.02 -17.40 -0.23
C GLY A 220 -1.45 -17.19 -0.73
N GLU A 221 -2.46 -17.31 0.13
CA GLU A 221 -3.87 -17.45 -0.29
C GLU A 221 -4.51 -16.12 -0.71
N THR A 222 -3.99 -14.99 -0.24
CA THR A 222 -4.58 -13.66 -0.44
C THR A 222 -3.75 -12.72 -1.30
N GLY A 223 -2.50 -13.08 -1.61
CA GLY A 223 -1.53 -12.23 -2.31
C GLY A 223 -2.08 -11.60 -3.59
N PRO A 224 -2.60 -12.37 -4.56
CA PRO A 224 -3.11 -11.82 -5.82
C PRO A 224 -4.21 -10.76 -5.64
N LEU A 225 -5.16 -11.01 -4.73
CA LEU A 225 -6.28 -10.09 -4.49
C LEU A 225 -5.84 -8.77 -3.86
N ILE A 226 -4.87 -8.86 -2.95
CA ILE A 226 -4.33 -7.69 -2.25
C ILE A 226 -3.45 -6.86 -3.17
N ASN A 227 -2.69 -7.47 -4.09
CA ASN A 227 -1.95 -6.73 -5.10
C ASN A 227 -2.90 -5.93 -6.01
N ILE A 228 -4.02 -6.51 -6.45
CA ILE A 228 -5.04 -5.79 -7.25
C ILE A 228 -5.60 -4.61 -6.45
N HIS A 229 -5.97 -4.81 -5.18
CA HIS A 229 -6.42 -3.71 -4.32
C HIS A 229 -5.37 -2.60 -4.24
N ASN A 230 -4.11 -2.95 -3.94
CA ASN A 230 -3.05 -1.99 -3.72
C ASN A 230 -2.75 -1.17 -4.99
N SER A 231 -2.80 -1.80 -6.17
CA SER A 231 -2.67 -1.10 -7.46
C SER A 231 -3.83 -0.13 -7.70
N PHE A 232 -5.07 -0.55 -7.44
CA PHE A 232 -6.24 0.33 -7.59
C PHE A 232 -6.25 1.48 -6.58
N LEU A 233 -5.70 1.27 -5.39
CA LEU A 233 -5.54 2.32 -4.39
C LEU A 233 -4.55 3.40 -4.87
N LEU A 234 -3.44 3.00 -5.49
CA LEU A 234 -2.47 3.93 -6.09
C LEU A 234 -3.14 4.86 -7.10
N VAL A 235 -3.85 4.27 -8.07
CA VAL A 235 -4.60 5.02 -9.09
C VAL A 235 -5.66 5.94 -8.46
N ALA A 236 -6.35 5.48 -7.41
CA ALA A 236 -7.34 6.30 -6.72
C ALA A 236 -6.72 7.53 -6.03
N VAL A 237 -5.54 7.38 -5.42
CA VAL A 237 -4.82 8.48 -4.77
C VAL A 237 -4.24 9.46 -5.80
N GLU A 238 -3.67 8.96 -6.92
CA GLU A 238 -3.23 9.80 -8.04
C GLU A 238 -4.36 10.67 -8.60
N ASN A 239 -5.53 10.07 -8.81
CA ASN A 239 -6.71 10.77 -9.28
C ASN A 239 -7.17 11.88 -8.31
N ILE A 240 -7.07 11.65 -7.00
CA ILE A 240 -7.40 12.67 -6.01
C ILE A 240 -6.40 13.83 -6.12
N ASN A 241 -5.10 13.55 -6.16
CA ASN A 241 -4.07 14.60 -6.28
C ASN A 241 -4.22 15.41 -7.57
N ALA A 242 -4.50 14.76 -8.70
CA ALA A 242 -4.65 15.41 -10.00
C ALA A 242 -5.87 16.35 -10.07
N ARG A 243 -6.98 16.00 -9.39
CA ARG A 243 -8.25 16.74 -9.47
C ARG A 243 -8.39 17.85 -8.43
N ASN A 244 -7.59 17.80 -7.37
CA ASN A 244 -7.80 18.61 -6.18
C ASN A 244 -6.57 19.49 -5.91
N PRO A 245 -6.63 20.79 -6.25
CA PRO A 245 -5.51 21.71 -6.04
C PRO A 245 -5.01 21.71 -4.59
N GLY A 246 -3.70 21.58 -4.42
CA GLY A 246 -3.05 21.53 -3.10
C GLY A 246 -3.23 20.22 -2.34
N ALA A 247 -3.89 19.20 -2.91
CA ALA A 247 -3.86 17.86 -2.34
C ALA A 247 -2.44 17.27 -2.45
N ARG A 248 -1.97 16.71 -1.35
CA ARG A 248 -0.69 16.02 -1.22
C ARG A 248 -0.93 14.68 -0.56
N PHE A 249 -1.65 13.81 -1.24
CA PHE A 249 -1.99 12.50 -0.71
C PHE A 249 -0.86 11.54 -1.10
N ILE A 250 -0.41 10.69 -0.19
CA ILE A 250 0.63 9.67 -0.44
C ILE A 250 0.18 8.31 0.06
N ILE A 251 0.79 7.26 -0.49
CA ILE A 251 0.61 5.90 0.01
C ILE A 251 1.78 5.52 0.91
N LEU A 252 1.47 5.05 2.12
CA LEU A 252 2.43 4.28 2.92
C LEU A 252 2.34 2.83 2.47
N ASP A 253 3.41 2.34 1.84
CA ASP A 253 3.46 0.99 1.28
C ASP A 253 3.68 -0.04 2.40
N HIS A 254 2.63 -0.31 3.15
CA HIS A 254 2.57 -1.39 4.14
C HIS A 254 2.90 -2.74 3.51
N TYR A 255 2.43 -3.03 2.29
CA TYR A 255 2.74 -4.28 1.61
C TYR A 255 4.25 -4.52 1.51
N SER A 256 4.98 -3.60 0.89
CA SER A 256 6.43 -3.73 0.75
C SER A 256 7.14 -3.65 2.09
N ALA A 257 6.71 -2.76 3.00
CA ALA A 257 7.38 -2.59 4.30
C ALA A 257 7.25 -3.83 5.20
N PHE A 258 6.07 -4.45 5.26
CA PHE A 258 5.89 -5.71 5.96
C PHE A 258 6.64 -6.85 5.27
N SER A 259 6.65 -6.90 3.95
CA SER A 259 7.45 -7.89 3.19
C SER A 259 8.94 -7.79 3.55
N ARG A 260 9.46 -6.56 3.65
CA ARG A 260 10.84 -6.29 4.07
C ARG A 260 11.09 -6.76 5.51
N LEU A 261 10.21 -6.35 6.44
CA LEU A 261 10.29 -6.76 7.84
C LEU A 261 10.31 -8.29 7.98
N LEU A 262 9.48 -9.00 7.22
CA LEU A 262 9.44 -10.46 7.21
C LEU A 262 10.74 -11.07 6.69
N SER A 263 11.28 -10.52 5.60
CA SER A 263 12.54 -11.02 4.99
C SER A 263 13.78 -10.77 5.86
N GLU A 264 13.77 -9.72 6.68
CA GLU A 264 14.89 -9.32 7.55
C GLU A 264 14.64 -9.60 9.03
N ALA A 265 13.57 -10.30 9.37
CA ALA A 265 13.07 -10.42 10.74
C ALA A 265 14.17 -10.83 11.73
N ASP A 266 14.92 -11.89 11.42
CA ASP A 266 16.01 -12.40 12.26
C ASP A 266 17.14 -11.39 12.44
N GLU A 267 17.51 -10.67 11.37
CA GLU A 267 18.58 -9.65 11.40
C GLU A 267 18.21 -8.45 12.28
N GLN A 268 16.91 -8.15 12.34
CA GLN A 268 16.33 -7.10 13.19
C GLN A 268 16.00 -7.59 14.61
N GLY A 269 16.31 -8.85 14.93
CA GLY A 269 16.11 -9.46 16.26
C GLY A 269 14.74 -10.10 16.48
N PHE A 270 13.86 -10.10 15.47
CA PHE A 270 12.55 -10.74 15.49
C PHE A 270 12.66 -12.25 15.21
N THR A 271 13.10 -12.99 16.22
CA THR A 271 13.46 -14.41 16.12
C THR A 271 12.34 -15.39 16.51
N ASP A 272 11.16 -14.89 16.88
CA ASP A 272 10.01 -15.75 17.21
C ASP A 272 9.18 -16.13 15.95
N GLY A 273 9.60 -15.72 14.75
CA GLY A 273 8.91 -15.98 13.48
C GLY A 273 7.53 -15.31 13.40
N LEU A 274 6.57 -15.97 12.74
CA LEU A 274 5.18 -15.47 12.62
C LEU A 274 4.32 -15.79 13.84
N LYS A 275 4.91 -16.36 14.90
CA LYS A 275 4.16 -16.74 16.09
C LYS A 275 3.77 -15.48 16.88
N PRO A 276 2.50 -15.36 17.31
CA PRO A 276 2.08 -14.21 18.09
C PRO A 276 2.61 -14.33 19.53
N CYS A 277 2.99 -13.20 20.12
CA CYS A 277 3.52 -13.18 21.48
C CYS A 277 2.44 -13.50 22.52
N CYS A 278 1.21 -13.05 22.31
CA CYS A 278 0.09 -13.24 23.21
C CYS A 278 -0.97 -14.14 22.58
N THR A 279 -1.26 -15.28 23.22
CA THR A 279 -2.21 -16.27 22.72
C THR A 279 -3.15 -16.74 23.83
N GLY A 280 -4.37 -17.10 23.47
CA GLY A 280 -5.24 -17.84 24.38
C GLY A 280 -4.63 -19.16 24.83
N THR A 281 -5.01 -19.61 26.02
CA THR A 281 -4.66 -20.93 26.56
C THR A 281 -5.47 -22.07 25.92
N THR A 282 -6.56 -21.70 25.23
CA THR A 282 -7.46 -22.60 24.50
C THR A 282 -7.89 -21.94 23.19
N ASN A 283 -8.43 -22.72 22.25
CA ASN A 283 -8.93 -22.22 20.96
C ASN A 283 -10.13 -21.26 21.09
N THR A 284 -10.76 -21.19 22.26
CA THR A 284 -11.92 -20.31 22.54
C THR A 284 -11.55 -19.04 23.31
N THR A 285 -10.30 -18.93 23.77
CA THR A 285 -9.80 -17.79 24.54
C THR A 285 -8.86 -16.98 23.69
N LYS A 286 -8.79 -15.67 23.92
CA LYS A 286 -7.91 -14.73 23.21
C LYS A 286 -6.96 -14.02 24.17
N CYS A 287 -6.02 -13.27 23.61
CA CYS A 287 -5.18 -12.37 24.40
C CYS A 287 -6.05 -11.40 25.24
N GLY A 288 -5.72 -11.22 26.52
CA GLY A 288 -6.46 -10.34 27.42
C GLY A 288 -7.73 -10.95 28.05
N ASP A 289 -8.07 -12.20 27.74
CA ASP A 289 -9.20 -12.87 28.40
C ASP A 289 -8.86 -13.34 29.81
N VAL A 290 -9.85 -13.23 30.69
CA VAL A 290 -9.79 -13.67 32.09
C VAL A 290 -11.01 -14.51 32.42
N ASP A 291 -10.87 -15.46 33.33
CA ASP A 291 -12.02 -16.20 33.86
C ASP A 291 -12.78 -15.38 34.91
N ALA A 292 -13.88 -15.95 35.44
CA ALA A 292 -14.71 -15.31 36.45
C ALA A 292 -13.96 -14.98 37.76
N SER A 293 -12.80 -15.61 38.01
CA SER A 293 -11.95 -15.33 39.17
C SER A 293 -10.86 -14.28 38.88
N GLY A 294 -10.79 -13.77 37.64
CA GLY A 294 -9.77 -12.84 37.18
C GLY A 294 -8.45 -13.52 36.79
N LYS A 295 -8.40 -14.86 36.73
CA LYS A 295 -7.20 -15.57 36.28
C LYS A 295 -7.04 -15.40 34.77
N TRP A 296 -5.80 -15.17 34.34
CA TRP A 296 -5.48 -15.05 32.92
C TRP A 296 -5.74 -16.35 32.17
N LEU A 297 -6.41 -16.22 31.02
CA LEU A 297 -6.70 -17.31 30.08
C LEU A 297 -5.85 -17.22 28.83
N TYR A 298 -4.71 -16.53 28.91
CA TYR A 298 -3.75 -16.36 27.83
C TYR A 298 -2.32 -16.59 28.33
N THR A 299 -1.40 -16.77 27.40
CA THR A 299 0.05 -16.77 27.63
C THR A 299 0.67 -15.58 26.93
N VAL A 300 1.79 -15.09 27.46
CA VAL A 300 2.59 -14.02 26.85
C VAL A 300 4.01 -14.53 26.68
N CYS A 301 4.62 -14.28 25.54
CA CYS A 301 5.98 -14.68 25.25
C CYS A 301 6.97 -14.02 26.22
N LYS A 302 8.06 -14.72 26.54
CA LYS A 302 9.06 -14.26 27.52
C LYS A 302 9.83 -13.03 27.03
N HIS A 303 10.09 -12.94 25.73
CA HIS A 303 10.94 -11.93 25.11
C HIS A 303 10.16 -11.17 24.02
N ARG A 304 9.33 -10.21 24.45
CA ARG A 304 8.40 -9.47 23.58
C ARG A 304 9.08 -8.78 22.39
N GLY A 305 10.31 -8.28 22.57
CA GLY A 305 11.09 -7.65 21.51
C GLY A 305 11.54 -8.59 20.39
N ARG A 306 11.29 -9.90 20.49
CA ARG A 306 11.59 -10.88 19.43
C ARG A 306 10.38 -11.24 18.58
N ALA A 307 9.18 -10.78 18.95
CA ALA A 307 7.95 -11.10 18.25
C ALA A 307 7.57 -10.01 17.26
N LEU A 308 7.22 -10.42 16.03
CA LEU A 308 6.63 -9.54 15.01
C LEU A 308 5.19 -9.18 15.37
N PHE A 309 4.42 -10.18 15.79
CA PHE A 309 3.00 -10.05 16.08
C PHE A 309 2.73 -10.11 17.58
N TRP A 310 1.89 -9.21 18.04
CA TRP A 310 1.43 -9.19 19.42
C TRP A 310 0.34 -10.24 19.64
N ASP A 311 -0.69 -10.25 18.82
CA ASP A 311 -1.78 -11.23 18.83
C ASP A 311 -1.98 -11.81 17.41
N SER A 312 -3.13 -12.44 17.14
CA SER A 312 -3.37 -13.13 15.87
C SER A 312 -3.41 -12.22 14.63
N GLU A 313 -3.52 -10.91 14.82
CA GLU A 313 -3.76 -9.94 13.75
C GLU A 313 -2.81 -8.75 13.84
N HIS A 314 -2.39 -8.35 15.04
CA HIS A 314 -1.75 -7.06 15.23
C HIS A 314 -0.23 -7.14 15.43
N PRO A 315 0.56 -6.24 14.83
CA PRO A 315 1.99 -6.15 15.08
C PRO A 315 2.33 -5.70 16.50
N THR A 316 3.52 -6.05 16.97
CA THR A 316 4.09 -5.48 18.19
C THR A 316 4.51 -4.02 17.98
N MET A 317 4.72 -3.32 19.09
CA MET A 317 5.25 -1.96 19.09
C MET A 317 6.54 -1.82 18.29
N TRP A 318 7.43 -2.82 18.39
CA TRP A 318 8.72 -2.82 17.72
C TRP A 318 8.62 -3.11 16.23
N ALA A 319 7.68 -3.97 15.83
CA ALA A 319 7.39 -4.17 14.41
C ALA A 319 6.87 -2.87 13.78
N TRP A 320 5.95 -2.16 14.45
CA TRP A 320 5.49 -0.85 14.00
C TRP A 320 6.62 0.18 13.92
N HIS A 321 7.51 0.21 14.91
CA HIS A 321 8.67 1.09 14.91
C HIS A 321 9.53 0.87 13.66
N TYR A 322 9.86 -0.39 13.34
CA TYR A 322 10.64 -0.72 12.16
C TYR A 322 9.96 -0.27 10.86
N ILE A 323 8.65 -0.53 10.72
CA ILE A 323 7.87 -0.12 9.54
C ILE A 323 7.88 1.40 9.35
N ILE A 324 7.64 2.17 10.42
CA ILE A 324 7.68 3.63 10.35
C ILE A 324 9.10 4.12 10.05
N ASP A 325 10.12 3.50 10.64
CA ASP A 325 11.52 3.83 10.38
C ASP A 325 11.89 3.64 8.90
N LEU A 326 11.42 2.56 8.26
CA LEU A 326 11.57 2.34 6.82
C LEU A 326 11.02 3.51 6.00
N TYR A 327 9.77 3.94 6.25
CA TYR A 327 9.18 5.08 5.54
C TYR A 327 10.04 6.33 5.66
N THR A 328 10.67 6.56 6.81
CA THR A 328 11.47 7.77 7.03
C THR A 328 12.87 7.71 6.41
N LYS A 329 13.38 6.53 6.07
CA LYS A 329 14.76 6.32 5.63
C LYS A 329 14.88 5.85 4.19
N GLN A 330 13.85 5.22 3.66
CA GLN A 330 13.90 4.52 2.38
C GLN A 330 12.74 4.94 1.48
N PRO A 331 13.02 5.44 0.28
CA PRO A 331 12.01 6.11 -0.51
C PRO A 331 11.00 5.18 -1.18
N ASN A 332 11.39 3.94 -1.45
CA ASN A 332 10.57 2.92 -2.11
C ASN A 332 9.39 2.40 -1.27
N TYR A 333 9.24 2.86 -0.02
CA TYR A 333 8.12 2.48 0.85
C TYR A 333 7.04 3.58 0.92
N ILE A 334 7.21 4.63 0.13
CA ILE A 334 6.23 5.69 -0.03
C ILE A 334 6.04 5.92 -1.51
N LEU A 335 4.79 5.79 -1.95
CA LEU A 335 4.48 5.89 -3.36
C LEU A 335 3.97 7.29 -3.68
N LEU A 336 4.22 7.71 -4.93
CA LEU A 336 3.93 8.99 -5.60
C LEU A 336 5.13 9.93 -5.80
N ALA A 337 5.12 10.63 -6.95
CA ALA A 337 6.26 11.39 -7.48
C ALA A 337 6.62 12.63 -6.64
N GLY A 338 7.91 12.99 -6.66
CA GLY A 338 8.42 14.28 -6.15
C GLY A 338 8.85 14.28 -4.69
N VAL A 339 8.73 13.16 -3.97
CA VAL A 339 9.22 13.04 -2.60
C VAL A 339 9.89 11.69 -2.37
N PRO A 340 11.17 11.64 -1.93
CA PRO A 340 11.83 10.38 -1.64
C PRO A 340 11.25 9.73 -0.38
N THR A 341 11.38 10.33 0.80
CA THR A 341 11.03 9.67 2.09
C THR A 341 9.87 10.35 2.82
N LEU A 342 9.36 9.72 3.90
CA LEU A 342 8.27 10.30 4.69
C LEU A 342 8.73 11.60 5.34
N ARG A 343 10.01 11.63 5.71
CA ARG A 343 10.64 12.80 6.28
C ARG A 343 10.68 13.94 5.27
N ASP A 344 11.01 13.66 4.02
CA ASP A 344 11.01 14.66 2.95
C ASP A 344 9.58 15.17 2.68
N TRP A 345 8.58 14.28 2.72
CA TRP A 345 7.18 14.64 2.51
C TRP A 345 6.69 15.61 3.57
N LEU A 346 7.01 15.31 4.84
CA LEU A 346 6.67 16.12 6.00
C LEU A 346 7.41 17.46 6.07
N GLN A 347 8.65 17.52 5.55
CA GLN A 347 9.45 18.76 5.58
C GLN A 347 9.05 19.75 4.48
N ASN A 348 8.58 19.25 3.34
CA ASN A 348 8.18 20.09 2.21
C ASN A 348 6.81 20.75 2.46
N ASN A 349 6.68 21.62 3.46
CA ASN A 349 5.45 22.40 3.72
C ASN A 349 5.28 23.59 2.75
N ASN A 350 6.36 24.01 2.11
CA ASN A 350 6.33 25.02 1.07
C ASN A 350 6.38 24.33 -0.29
N ALA A 351 5.35 24.60 -1.07
CA ALA A 351 5.04 24.00 -2.35
C ALA A 351 4.46 22.56 -2.24
N ALA A 352 3.12 22.45 -2.30
CA ALA A 352 2.62 21.65 -3.41
C ALA A 352 3.41 22.17 -4.61
N PRO A 353 4.16 21.34 -5.37
CA PRO A 353 4.91 21.87 -6.50
C PRO A 353 3.98 22.87 -7.17
N GLU A 354 4.36 24.17 -7.20
CA GLU A 354 3.76 25.01 -8.22
C GLU A 354 3.92 24.14 -9.45
N PRO A 355 2.83 23.82 -10.18
CA PRO A 355 2.97 23.05 -11.40
C PRO A 355 4.13 23.75 -12.08
N THR A 356 5.25 23.05 -12.22
CA THR A 356 6.39 23.64 -12.87
C THR A 356 5.76 24.17 -14.12
N ALA A 357 5.88 25.47 -14.36
CA ALA A 357 5.72 25.98 -15.70
C ALA A 357 6.88 25.39 -16.53
N ALA A 358 7.02 24.06 -16.62
CA ALA A 358 6.91 23.43 -17.92
C ALA A 358 5.65 24.07 -18.47
N LEU A 359 5.85 25.01 -19.40
CA LEU A 359 4.79 25.79 -20.03
C LEU A 359 3.49 25.01 -19.92
N MET A 360 2.51 25.53 -19.17
CA MET A 360 1.14 25.14 -19.45
C MET A 360 0.92 25.60 -20.89
N SER A 361 1.28 24.76 -21.87
CA SER A 361 0.29 24.44 -22.87
C SER A 361 -0.94 24.08 -22.05
N GLN A 362 -2.00 24.88 -22.24
CA GLN A 362 -3.38 24.55 -21.89
C GLN A 362 -3.59 23.04 -21.94
N PRO A 363 -4.39 22.41 -21.03
CA PRO A 363 -4.46 20.95 -20.86
C PRO A 363 -4.15 20.29 -22.19
N GLY A 364 -2.87 19.93 -22.33
CA GLY A 364 -2.35 19.58 -23.64
C GLY A 364 -3.20 18.42 -24.11
N SER A 365 -3.53 18.40 -25.39
CA SER A 365 -4.12 17.25 -26.07
C SER A 365 -3.68 15.89 -25.52
N ASP A 366 -2.46 15.78 -24.98
CA ASP A 366 -1.69 14.57 -24.74
C ASP A 366 -2.07 13.74 -23.49
N LEU A 367 -2.46 14.30 -22.34
CA LEU A 367 -2.89 13.47 -21.18
C LEU A 367 -4.36 13.03 -21.29
N LEU A 368 -5.20 13.87 -21.89
CA LEU A 368 -6.55 13.51 -22.31
C LEU A 368 -6.53 12.58 -23.53
N SER A 369 -5.53 12.68 -24.42
CA SER A 369 -5.33 11.72 -25.50
C SER A 369 -4.78 10.42 -24.98
N VAL A 370 -3.86 10.36 -24.01
CA VAL A 370 -3.34 9.08 -23.47
C VAL A 370 -4.42 8.31 -22.70
N ALA A 371 -5.16 8.96 -21.80
CA ALA A 371 -6.34 8.34 -21.19
C ALA A 371 -7.39 7.96 -22.25
N GLY A 372 -7.52 8.78 -23.31
CA GLY A 372 -8.36 8.50 -24.47
C GLY A 372 -7.86 7.33 -25.33
N GLN A 373 -6.55 7.15 -25.51
CA GLN A 373 -5.88 6.14 -26.32
C GLN A 373 -5.94 4.81 -25.60
N VAL A 374 -5.68 4.77 -24.29
CA VAL A 374 -5.85 3.57 -23.47
C VAL A 374 -7.31 3.15 -23.42
N GLN A 375 -8.24 4.11 -23.24
CA GLN A 375 -9.66 3.80 -23.30
C GLN A 375 -10.10 3.37 -24.70
N THR A 376 -9.50 3.90 -25.77
CA THR A 376 -9.79 3.51 -27.17
C THR A 376 -9.25 2.13 -27.49
N ALA A 377 -8.05 1.79 -27.02
CA ALA A 377 -7.49 0.45 -27.07
C ALA A 377 -8.37 -0.55 -26.31
N LEU A 378 -8.79 -0.20 -25.09
CA LEU A 378 -9.68 -1.02 -24.28
C LEU A 378 -11.03 -1.23 -24.97
N ASN A 379 -11.62 -0.16 -25.52
CA ASN A 379 -12.86 -0.23 -26.29
C ASN A 379 -12.71 -1.06 -27.57
N CYS A 380 -11.57 -0.98 -28.24
CA CYS A 380 -11.31 -1.81 -29.42
C CYS A 380 -11.23 -3.29 -29.07
N LEU A 381 -10.58 -3.64 -27.96
CA LEU A 381 -10.43 -5.03 -27.51
C LEU A 381 -11.72 -5.59 -26.87
N LEU A 382 -12.59 -4.74 -26.33
CA LEU A 382 -13.88 -5.14 -25.73
C LEU A 382 -14.77 -5.95 -26.69
N ASP A 383 -14.74 -5.64 -27.98
CA ASP A 383 -15.52 -6.34 -29.01
C ASP A 383 -14.77 -7.53 -29.66
N LYS A 384 -13.57 -7.88 -29.16
CA LYS A 384 -12.73 -8.96 -29.68
C LYS A 384 -12.73 -10.15 -28.72
N PRO A 385 -13.67 -11.10 -28.85
CA PRO A 385 -13.87 -12.17 -27.87
C PRO A 385 -12.65 -13.06 -27.65
N ASN A 386 -11.80 -13.21 -28.69
CA ASN A 386 -10.54 -13.95 -28.63
C ASN A 386 -9.43 -13.26 -27.81
N TYR A 387 -9.70 -12.09 -27.23
CA TYR A 387 -8.75 -11.30 -26.44
C TYR A 387 -9.33 -10.91 -25.08
N SER A 388 -10.40 -11.58 -24.65
CA SER A 388 -11.08 -11.27 -23.37
C SER A 388 -10.24 -11.61 -22.14
N GLU A 389 -9.39 -12.65 -22.20
CA GLU A 389 -8.44 -12.96 -21.13
C GLU A 389 -7.35 -11.92 -21.08
N ALA A 390 -6.81 -11.55 -22.25
CA ALA A 390 -5.87 -10.44 -22.39
C ALA A 390 -6.46 -9.13 -21.87
N LEU A 391 -7.74 -8.86 -22.13
CA LEU A 391 -8.45 -7.69 -21.62
C LEU A 391 -8.58 -7.72 -20.10
N GLY A 392 -8.94 -8.86 -19.50
CA GLY A 392 -9.01 -9.01 -18.03
C GLY A 392 -7.64 -8.82 -17.38
N VAL A 393 -6.60 -9.35 -18.03
CA VAL A 393 -5.19 -9.21 -17.66
C VAL A 393 -4.75 -7.74 -17.79
N LEU A 394 -5.05 -7.06 -18.89
CA LEU A 394 -4.76 -5.64 -19.13
C LEU A 394 -5.56 -4.67 -18.24
N GLN A 395 -6.76 -5.05 -17.79
CA GLN A 395 -7.54 -4.31 -16.80
C GLN A 395 -7.04 -4.54 -15.37
N SER A 396 -6.45 -5.71 -15.12
CA SER A 396 -5.79 -6.04 -13.85
C SER A 396 -4.37 -5.45 -13.76
N PHE A 397 -3.76 -5.16 -14.91
CA PHE A 397 -2.50 -4.45 -15.04
C PHE A 397 -2.74 -2.95 -15.16
N SER A 398 -1.85 -2.17 -14.58
CA SER A 398 -1.77 -0.75 -14.88
C SER A 398 -1.09 -0.56 -16.24
N LEU A 399 -1.69 -1.03 -17.34
CA LEU A 399 -1.26 -0.65 -18.69
C LEU A 399 -1.27 0.88 -18.82
N GLU A 400 -2.21 1.54 -18.12
CA GLU A 400 -2.20 2.98 -17.89
C GLU A 400 -0.89 3.48 -17.26
N ALA A 401 -0.29 2.78 -16.29
CA ALA A 401 0.99 3.17 -15.70
C ALA A 401 2.17 2.89 -16.64
N VAL A 402 2.19 1.74 -17.33
CA VAL A 402 3.25 1.41 -18.31
C VAL A 402 3.23 2.39 -19.48
N LEU A 403 2.04 2.78 -19.96
CA LEU A 403 1.87 3.75 -21.05
C LEU A 403 2.02 5.20 -20.56
N ALA A 404 1.64 5.51 -19.31
CA ALA A 404 1.89 6.83 -18.70
C ALA A 404 3.35 7.07 -18.31
N GLU A 405 4.16 6.03 -18.14
CA GLU A 405 5.62 6.18 -18.01
C GLU A 405 6.30 6.51 -19.36
N ASN A 406 5.61 6.30 -20.49
CA ASN A 406 6.10 6.55 -21.86
C ASN A 406 5.30 7.68 -22.57
N LEU A 407 4.89 8.70 -21.81
CA LEU A 407 4.05 9.82 -22.27
C LEU A 407 4.55 10.46 -23.58
N GLY A 408 3.70 10.40 -24.62
CA GLY A 408 3.89 11.13 -25.88
C GLY A 408 4.75 10.43 -26.93
N GLU A 409 5.12 9.16 -26.72
CA GLU A 409 5.79 8.34 -27.73
C GLU A 409 4.80 7.34 -28.34
N ASP A 410 4.85 7.16 -29.67
CA ASP A 410 4.04 6.14 -30.31
C ASP A 410 4.49 4.75 -29.86
N VAL A 411 3.54 3.83 -29.63
CA VAL A 411 3.85 2.48 -29.14
C VAL A 411 3.26 1.38 -30.00
N THR A 412 3.89 0.21 -29.93
CA THR A 412 3.35 -1.01 -30.50
C THR A 412 3.13 -2.03 -29.39
N VAL A 413 1.91 -2.53 -29.25
CA VAL A 413 1.53 -3.49 -28.22
C VAL A 413 1.32 -4.86 -28.88
N PHE A 414 2.01 -5.89 -28.38
CA PHE A 414 1.75 -7.26 -28.79
C PHE A 414 0.89 -7.95 -27.74
N ILE A 415 -0.38 -8.22 -28.04
CA ILE A 415 -1.33 -8.76 -27.08
C ILE A 415 -1.56 -10.26 -27.32
N PRO A 416 -1.35 -11.14 -26.32
CA PRO A 416 -1.63 -12.56 -26.49
C PRO A 416 -3.13 -12.81 -26.67
N SER A 417 -3.49 -13.70 -27.59
CA SER A 417 -4.86 -14.21 -27.72
C SER A 417 -5.25 -15.14 -26.57
N ASN A 418 -6.54 -15.41 -26.39
CA ASN A 418 -7.02 -16.41 -25.43
C ASN A 418 -6.41 -17.79 -25.72
N ASP A 419 -6.22 -18.15 -26.99
CA ASP A 419 -5.53 -19.39 -27.37
C ASP A 419 -4.05 -19.37 -26.93
N ALA A 420 -3.39 -18.21 -26.99
CA ALA A 420 -2.02 -18.03 -26.47
C ALA A 420 -1.95 -18.25 -24.96
N PHE A 421 -2.90 -17.69 -24.21
CA PHE A 421 -3.02 -17.91 -22.77
C PHE A 421 -3.32 -19.39 -22.47
N ALA A 422 -4.25 -20.01 -23.18
CA ALA A 422 -4.60 -21.43 -23.02
C ALA A 422 -3.45 -22.39 -23.38
N ALA A 423 -2.59 -22.01 -24.33
CA ALA A 423 -1.41 -22.77 -24.73
C ALA A 423 -0.20 -22.54 -23.81
N THR A 424 -0.26 -21.57 -22.90
CA THR A 424 0.82 -21.25 -21.98
C THR A 424 0.92 -22.31 -20.87
N ASP A 425 2.14 -22.76 -20.60
CA ASP A 425 2.40 -23.77 -19.55
C ASP A 425 1.94 -23.25 -18.17
N GLN A 426 1.19 -24.07 -17.43
CA GLN A 426 0.78 -23.72 -16.07
C GLN A 426 1.99 -23.47 -15.15
N ALA A 427 3.10 -24.19 -15.33
CA ALA A 427 4.32 -23.97 -14.57
C ALA A 427 4.96 -22.61 -14.86
N PHE A 428 4.76 -22.10 -16.08
CA PHE A 428 5.16 -20.75 -16.46
C PHE A 428 4.28 -19.71 -15.77
N ILE A 429 2.96 -19.90 -15.81
CA ILE A 429 2.00 -19.00 -15.16
C ILE A 429 2.35 -18.92 -13.67
N ASP A 430 2.51 -20.07 -13.03
CA ASP A 430 2.90 -20.19 -11.63
C ASP A 430 4.27 -19.53 -11.35
N GLY A 431 5.22 -19.61 -12.29
CA GLY A 431 6.53 -18.96 -12.22
C GLY A 431 6.43 -17.43 -12.24
N VAL A 432 5.68 -16.87 -13.20
CA VAL A 432 5.47 -15.42 -13.34
C VAL A 432 4.79 -14.85 -12.09
N PHE A 433 3.77 -15.55 -11.58
CA PHE A 433 3.04 -15.15 -10.38
C PHE A 433 3.87 -15.35 -9.09
N SER A 434 4.58 -16.47 -8.95
CA SER A 434 5.42 -16.73 -7.76
C SER A 434 6.63 -15.80 -7.65
N MET A 435 7.16 -15.32 -8.78
CA MET A 435 8.26 -14.36 -8.82
C MET A 435 7.78 -12.89 -8.78
N ASN A 436 6.46 -12.64 -8.73
CA ASN A 436 5.87 -11.29 -8.79
C ASN A 436 6.34 -10.47 -10.02
N LYS A 437 6.67 -11.14 -11.12
CA LYS A 437 7.21 -10.51 -12.34
C LYS A 437 6.13 -10.22 -13.39
N VAL A 438 4.88 -10.21 -12.97
CA VAL A 438 3.74 -10.07 -13.87
C VAL A 438 3.79 -8.73 -14.63
N ASN A 439 4.19 -7.65 -13.95
CA ASN A 439 4.37 -6.33 -14.57
C ASN A 439 5.55 -6.29 -15.53
N ASP A 440 6.66 -7.00 -15.25
CA ASP A 440 7.82 -7.06 -16.14
C ASP A 440 7.48 -7.78 -17.44
N VAL A 441 6.72 -8.89 -17.35
CA VAL A 441 6.20 -9.61 -18.52
C VAL A 441 5.27 -8.70 -19.31
N ALA A 442 4.33 -8.02 -18.66
CA ALA A 442 3.40 -7.11 -19.34
C ALA A 442 4.12 -5.95 -20.03
N ALA A 443 5.10 -5.33 -19.38
CA ALA A 443 5.92 -4.26 -19.96
C ALA A 443 6.74 -4.77 -21.15
N TYR A 444 7.23 -6.01 -21.13
CA TYR A 444 7.97 -6.58 -22.26
C TYR A 444 7.13 -6.72 -23.56
N HIS A 445 5.81 -6.78 -23.44
CA HIS A 445 4.89 -6.82 -24.59
C HIS A 445 4.66 -5.45 -25.25
N VAL A 446 5.17 -4.36 -24.66
CA VAL A 446 5.06 -3.00 -25.18
C VAL A 446 6.40 -2.57 -25.76
N ALA A 447 6.40 -2.18 -27.03
CA ALA A 447 7.57 -1.71 -27.77
C ALA A 447 7.48 -0.21 -28.09
N ASN A 448 8.62 0.47 -28.00
CA ASN A 448 8.78 1.89 -28.31
C ASN A 448 8.77 2.09 -29.82
N GLY A 449 7.79 2.85 -30.32
CA GLY A 449 7.58 3.18 -31.73
C GLY A 449 6.29 2.60 -32.32
N TYR A 450 5.75 3.28 -33.33
CA TYR A 450 4.61 2.81 -34.12
C TYR A 450 5.08 1.89 -35.25
N PHE A 451 4.72 0.60 -35.16
CA PHE A 451 5.08 -0.41 -36.16
C PHE A 451 3.84 -1.18 -36.59
N ASP A 452 3.11 -0.66 -37.59
CA ASP A 452 2.07 -1.44 -38.26
C ASP A 452 2.64 -2.69 -38.93
N TYR A 453 1.79 -3.59 -39.40
CA TYR A 453 2.24 -4.89 -39.89
C TYR A 453 3.21 -4.80 -41.08
N ASN A 454 3.07 -3.77 -41.93
CA ASN A 454 3.98 -3.57 -43.06
C ASN A 454 5.34 -3.02 -42.60
N THR A 455 5.33 -2.14 -41.61
CA THR A 455 6.52 -1.54 -41.02
C THR A 455 7.30 -2.61 -40.28
N ILE A 456 6.65 -3.32 -39.35
CA ILE A 456 7.28 -4.36 -38.53
C ILE A 456 7.90 -5.49 -39.38
N ALA A 457 7.27 -5.85 -40.51
CA ALA A 457 7.78 -6.83 -41.46
C ALA A 457 9.05 -6.38 -42.22
N THR A 458 9.41 -5.09 -42.13
CA THR A 458 10.52 -4.48 -42.88
C THR A 458 11.56 -3.77 -42.01
N VAL A 459 11.36 -3.70 -40.68
CA VAL A 459 12.26 -3.04 -39.72
C VAL A 459 13.69 -3.57 -39.80
N ARG A 460 14.66 -2.64 -39.78
CA ARG A 460 16.12 -2.87 -39.74
C ARG A 460 16.77 -1.95 -38.69
N PRO A 461 17.52 -2.47 -37.69
CA PRO A 461 17.84 -3.88 -37.44
C PRO A 461 16.59 -4.70 -37.07
N SER A 462 16.63 -6.02 -37.23
CA SER A 462 15.47 -6.93 -37.06
C SER A 462 15.09 -7.15 -35.58
N PHE A 463 14.94 -6.06 -34.82
CA PHE A 463 14.43 -6.01 -33.45
C PHE A 463 13.82 -4.63 -33.19
N VAL A 464 12.91 -4.56 -32.24
CA VAL A 464 12.45 -3.29 -31.63
C VAL A 464 12.87 -3.25 -30.17
N ILE A 465 12.77 -2.09 -29.52
CA ILE A 465 13.10 -1.93 -28.11
C ILE A 465 11.80 -1.94 -27.31
N SER A 466 11.69 -2.83 -26.33
CA SER A 466 10.60 -2.81 -25.36
C SER A 466 10.71 -1.59 -24.45
N VAL A 467 9.61 -1.14 -23.85
CA VAL A 467 9.59 -0.11 -22.78
C VAL A 467 10.45 -0.51 -21.56
N THR A 468 10.74 -1.80 -21.40
CA THR A 468 11.69 -2.32 -20.39
C THR A 468 13.17 -2.01 -20.74
N GLY A 469 13.44 -1.51 -21.95
CA GLY A 469 14.77 -1.30 -22.50
C GLY A 469 15.41 -2.55 -23.12
N GLU A 470 14.74 -3.70 -23.05
CA GLU A 470 15.21 -4.96 -23.66
C GLU A 470 14.92 -5.02 -25.17
N GLN A 471 15.74 -5.77 -25.91
CA GLN A 471 15.48 -6.02 -27.34
C GLN A 471 14.35 -7.03 -27.49
N LEU A 472 13.41 -6.73 -28.37
CA LEU A 472 12.38 -7.64 -28.84
C LEU A 472 12.68 -8.02 -30.30
N PRO A 473 13.32 -9.17 -30.55
CA PRO A 473 13.67 -9.60 -31.90
C PRO A 473 12.45 -9.75 -32.79
N ILE A 474 12.61 -9.42 -34.06
CA ILE A 474 11.58 -9.56 -35.09
C ILE A 474 12.11 -10.42 -36.22
N TYR A 475 11.39 -11.49 -36.54
CA TYR A 475 11.76 -12.45 -37.57
C TYR A 475 10.64 -12.57 -38.59
N TYR A 476 10.95 -12.30 -39.86
CA TYR A 476 9.96 -12.30 -40.95
C TYR A 476 10.36 -13.32 -42.03
N PRO A 477 10.07 -14.62 -41.82
CA PRO A 477 10.21 -15.62 -42.87
C PRO A 477 9.19 -15.35 -43.98
N LEU A 478 9.27 -16.08 -45.09
CA LEU A 478 8.37 -15.92 -46.26
C LEU A 478 6.85 -16.06 -45.96
N LYS A 479 6.44 -16.36 -44.73
CA LYS A 479 5.08 -16.73 -44.35
C LYS A 479 4.47 -15.96 -43.17
N GLY A 480 5.15 -14.99 -42.56
CA GLY A 480 4.58 -14.25 -41.43
C GLY A 480 5.59 -13.36 -40.72
N VAL A 481 5.17 -12.69 -39.65
CA VAL A 481 6.03 -11.94 -38.73
C VAL A 481 6.00 -12.64 -37.38
N PHE A 482 7.18 -12.88 -36.83
CA PHE A 482 7.38 -13.46 -35.51
C PHE A 482 8.10 -12.45 -34.63
N VAL A 483 7.72 -12.39 -33.36
CA VAL A 483 8.26 -11.48 -32.36
C VAL A 483 8.72 -12.26 -31.12
N GLY A 484 9.72 -11.72 -30.43
CA GLY A 484 10.29 -12.34 -29.25
C GLY A 484 11.44 -13.31 -29.54
N LEU A 485 12.03 -13.82 -28.47
CA LEU A 485 13.27 -14.60 -28.53
C LEU A 485 13.08 -15.93 -29.26
N GLY A 486 13.93 -16.19 -30.25
CA GLY A 486 13.86 -17.43 -31.02
C GLY A 486 12.61 -17.57 -31.88
N SER A 487 11.97 -16.45 -32.27
CA SER A 487 10.71 -16.43 -33.01
C SER A 487 9.54 -17.02 -32.20
N GLN A 488 9.45 -16.61 -30.93
CA GLN A 488 8.56 -17.18 -29.92
C GLN A 488 7.07 -17.07 -30.28
N ALA A 489 6.64 -15.93 -30.81
CA ALA A 489 5.23 -15.67 -31.07
C ALA A 489 5.01 -15.22 -32.52
N GLU A 490 4.05 -15.81 -33.21
CA GLU A 490 3.55 -15.36 -34.51
C GLU A 490 2.56 -14.21 -34.29
N VAL A 491 2.66 -13.17 -35.12
CA VAL A 491 1.62 -12.14 -35.23
C VAL A 491 0.47 -12.71 -36.03
N VAL A 492 -0.58 -13.18 -35.34
CA VAL A 492 -1.74 -13.87 -35.93
C VAL A 492 -2.89 -12.95 -36.27
N ASP A 493 -3.06 -11.86 -35.52
CA ASP A 493 -4.02 -10.79 -35.82
C ASP A 493 -3.26 -9.47 -36.00
N PRO A 494 -2.71 -9.22 -37.20
CA PRO A 494 -1.96 -8.00 -37.47
C PRO A 494 -2.89 -6.78 -37.44
N ASP A 495 -2.38 -5.66 -36.91
CA ASP A 495 -3.10 -4.38 -36.84
C ASP A 495 -4.49 -4.52 -36.18
N LEU A 496 -4.60 -5.39 -35.17
CA LEU A 496 -5.83 -5.74 -34.44
C LEU A 496 -6.61 -4.51 -33.97
N CYS A 497 -5.88 -3.51 -33.45
CA CYS A 497 -6.40 -2.19 -33.11
C CYS A 497 -5.40 -1.13 -33.60
N VAL A 498 -5.89 -0.20 -34.43
CA VAL A 498 -5.07 0.85 -35.01
C VAL A 498 -5.54 2.21 -34.51
N MET A 499 -4.65 2.91 -33.81
CA MET A 499 -4.77 4.32 -33.44
C MET A 499 -3.65 5.05 -34.18
N PRO A 500 -3.94 5.63 -35.36
CA PRO A 500 -2.91 6.19 -36.25
C PRO A 500 -2.02 7.21 -35.54
N ASP A 501 -0.70 7.10 -35.75
CA ASP A 501 0.30 8.00 -35.17
C ASP A 501 0.29 8.04 -33.62
N GLU A 502 -0.23 6.98 -32.99
CA GLU A 502 -0.34 6.88 -31.52
C GLU A 502 -0.03 5.46 -31.02
N MET A 503 -0.77 4.46 -31.50
CA MET A 503 -0.62 3.08 -31.04
C MET A 503 -1.13 2.09 -32.08
N VAL A 504 -0.42 0.97 -32.22
CA VAL A 504 -0.93 -0.20 -32.93
C VAL A 504 -0.83 -1.43 -32.05
N ILE A 505 -1.91 -2.20 -32.00
CA ILE A 505 -1.99 -3.46 -31.25
C ILE A 505 -1.99 -4.60 -32.26
N HIS A 506 -1.09 -5.55 -32.08
CA HIS A 506 -1.03 -6.81 -32.83
C HIS A 506 -1.40 -7.96 -31.91
N GLY A 507 -2.28 -8.84 -32.37
CA GLY A 507 -2.56 -10.09 -31.67
C GLY A 507 -1.50 -11.15 -31.95
N ILE A 508 -1.02 -11.81 -30.90
CA ILE A 508 0.00 -12.85 -30.97
C ILE A 508 -0.49 -14.18 -30.40
N ASP A 509 0.11 -15.28 -30.86
CA ASP A 509 -0.27 -16.65 -30.47
C ASP A 509 0.52 -17.23 -29.29
N HIS A 510 1.49 -16.50 -28.74
CA HIS A 510 2.26 -16.89 -27.55
C HIS A 510 2.56 -15.69 -26.65
N ILE A 511 2.74 -15.91 -25.35
CA ILE A 511 3.18 -14.88 -24.40
C ILE A 511 4.69 -14.62 -24.58
N LEU A 512 5.09 -13.36 -24.73
CA LEU A 512 6.48 -12.92 -24.90
C LEU A 512 7.25 -12.95 -23.58
N MET A 513 8.54 -13.28 -23.67
CA MET A 513 9.41 -13.46 -22.51
C MET A 513 10.62 -12.51 -22.47
N PRO A 514 10.80 -11.75 -21.38
CA PRO A 514 12.04 -11.01 -21.15
C PRO A 514 13.26 -11.94 -21.11
N HIS A 515 14.43 -11.42 -21.44
CA HIS A 515 15.68 -12.17 -21.48
C HIS A 515 16.11 -12.75 -20.11
N ASN A 516 15.67 -12.14 -19.02
CA ASN A 516 16.10 -12.44 -17.65
C ASN A 516 15.08 -13.28 -16.86
N PHE A 517 14.32 -14.14 -17.55
CA PHE A 517 13.27 -14.96 -16.96
C PHE A 517 13.62 -16.43 -16.84
#